data_AF-K1QEX4-F1
#
_entry.id   AF-K1QEX4-F1
#
_cell.length_a   1.000
_cell.length_b   1.000
_cell.length_c   1.000
_cell.angle_alpha   90.00
_cell.angle_beta   90.00
_cell.angle_gamma   90.00
#
_symmetry.space_group_name_H-M   'P 1'
#
loop_
_entity.id
_entity.type
_entity.pdbx_description
1 polymer ?
#
loop_
_entity_poly.entity_id
_entity_poly.type
_entity_poly.pdbx_seq_one_letter_code
_entity_poly.pdbx_strand_id
1 'polypeptide(L)'
;MDFFEVNTIYRLSDRYSRDMTDLEYRVPSPHYLRLTLEDRALCLTSPDDPILTSTKLSVKPSPSDEVIIAELNNARIAMNPQSNSVMTGQSVDEETSTSEDEEDTKGRNPVESIPILGGAHGPVVTKWIKSHFVVQPNNSLSRGDIFQAYIVHCERNNITHCNPATFGKILRSIFPDVKTRRIGTRGNSRYHYCGIGVKPKTERQQKEIQKDREKQLKENNTSVQDFLDLTYRWHAVRLLDCVLRAEFYQIRDIIVEFWRSIPALTLKLLSDPLVVAAIERCDQIIYRNMNGLLLPHVLVPLPSGLMLTLKNFVKNLLHWHQDGLYCIPPIIKYAKVKACYRFKTSFLRQIQLNHMSITANSVVESRDTAATIQRAWHQLQRTFKNTPLFYHFSPASIGADLVYQFLQEYGNLWDTSCSLSEHLNWVEGVVLKSMEKVTRLSQNKLKLREELIRQFVLEWTYISTQIFKMITFICLETLGPLHLLDMFYRDYMLFLLERWDVQ
;
A
#
# COMPACT_ATOMS: atom_id res chain seq x y z
N MET A 1 24.61 33.89 4.63
CA MET A 1 25.37 32.91 3.84
C MET A 1 25.00 31.57 4.43
N ASP A 2 23.93 30.95 3.93
CA ASP A 2 23.97 30.06 2.75
C ASP A 2 24.80 28.82 3.09
N PHE A 3 24.41 27.57 2.88
CA PHE A 3 23.28 26.86 2.26
C PHE A 3 23.65 25.37 2.52
N PHE A 4 22.70 24.42 2.45
CA PHE A 4 22.91 22.95 2.62
C PHE A 4 23.25 22.52 4.07
N GLU A 5 22.53 21.63 4.77
CA GLU A 5 21.88 20.39 4.33
C GLU A 5 20.83 19.88 5.33
N VAL A 6 19.76 19.30 4.77
CA VAL A 6 18.58 18.71 5.42
C VAL A 6 18.92 17.29 5.91
N ASN A 7 19.70 17.16 6.98
CA ASN A 7 20.24 15.86 7.39
C ASN A 7 19.73 15.30 8.75
N THR A 8 18.68 15.88 9.32
CA THR A 8 18.16 15.44 10.63
C THR A 8 16.77 14.80 10.59
N ILE A 9 16.07 14.84 9.44
CA ILE A 9 14.84 14.06 9.18
C ILE A 9 15.12 12.77 8.39
N TYR A 10 16.30 12.65 7.76
CA TYR A 10 16.71 11.51 6.94
C TYR A 10 17.14 10.24 7.70
N ARG A 11 17.18 10.24 9.05
CA ARG A 11 17.62 9.05 9.81
C ARG A 11 16.50 8.09 10.20
N LEU A 12 15.24 8.37 9.87
CA LEU A 12 14.11 7.49 10.22
C LEU A 12 13.14 7.16 9.06
N SER A 13 13.23 7.82 7.89
CA SER A 13 12.29 7.63 6.76
C SER A 13 12.79 6.74 5.61
N ASP A 14 14.04 6.29 5.60
CA ASP A 14 14.67 5.73 4.37
C ASP A 14 14.49 4.21 4.14
N ARG A 15 13.74 3.49 4.99
CA ARG A 15 13.70 2.00 4.95
C ARG A 15 12.39 1.33 4.46
N TYR A 16 11.26 2.00 4.19
CA TYR A 16 9.98 1.28 3.86
C TYR A 16 9.06 2.02 2.86
N SER A 17 9.61 2.71 1.85
CA SER A 17 8.80 3.64 1.02
C SER A 17 8.46 3.23 -0.42
N ARG A 18 8.71 2.00 -0.87
CA ARG A 18 8.77 1.71 -2.33
C ARG A 18 7.71 0.82 -2.98
N ASP A 19 6.82 0.10 -2.27
CA ASP A 19 6.05 -0.98 -2.92
C ASP A 19 4.51 -0.85 -2.80
N MET A 20 3.92 0.10 -3.54
CA MET A 20 2.47 0.23 -3.74
C MET A 20 2.12 0.61 -5.19
N THR A 21 1.62 -0.35 -5.96
CA THR A 21 0.88 -0.29 -7.26
C THR A 21 1.20 -1.63 -7.94
N ASP A 22 0.33 -2.60 -8.18
CA ASP A 22 -0.99 -2.59 -8.80
C ASP A 22 -1.76 -3.83 -8.35
N LEU A 23 -3.09 -3.81 -8.44
CA LEU A 23 -3.95 -4.95 -8.13
C LEU A 23 -5.25 -4.84 -8.95
N GLU A 24 -5.56 -5.87 -9.75
CA GLU A 24 -6.92 -6.12 -10.21
C GLU A 24 -7.21 -7.62 -10.38
N TYR A 25 -8.38 -8.05 -9.92
CA TYR A 25 -8.83 -9.45 -9.91
C TYR A 25 -10.35 -9.56 -10.04
N ARG A 26 -10.81 -10.74 -10.45
CA ARG A 26 -12.20 -11.26 -10.33
C ARG A 26 -12.25 -12.68 -9.72
N VAL A 27 -13.19 -12.91 -8.79
CA VAL A 27 -13.49 -14.17 -8.07
C VAL A 27 -14.63 -14.95 -8.78
N PRO A 28 -14.77 -16.30 -8.64
CA PRO A 28 -15.63 -16.88 -7.58
C PRO A 28 -15.29 -18.32 -7.04
N SER A 29 -15.42 -18.54 -5.71
CA SER A 29 -15.97 -19.71 -4.93
C SER A 29 -15.50 -21.18 -5.19
N PRO A 30 -15.84 -22.20 -4.36
CA PRO A 30 -15.62 -22.48 -2.94
C PRO A 30 -14.77 -23.76 -2.74
N HIS A 31 -13.48 -23.67 -2.40
CA HIS A 31 -12.60 -24.83 -2.16
C HIS A 31 -11.69 -24.61 -0.93
N TYR A 32 -12.27 -24.58 0.27
CA TYR A 32 -11.52 -24.40 1.52
C TYR A 32 -10.65 -25.60 1.98
N LEU A 33 -10.29 -26.54 1.07
CA LEU A 33 -9.55 -27.75 1.43
C LEU A 33 -8.33 -28.10 0.57
N ARG A 34 -7.88 -27.24 -0.33
CA ARG A 34 -6.58 -27.44 -1.01
C ARG A 34 -5.90 -26.10 -1.23
N LEU A 35 -5.10 -25.67 -0.26
CA LEU A 35 -3.98 -24.79 -0.57
C LEU A 35 -2.89 -25.68 -1.13
N THR A 36 -2.56 -25.50 -2.40
CA THR A 36 -1.41 -26.16 -3.00
C THR A 36 -0.12 -25.59 -2.38
N LEU A 37 0.99 -26.30 -2.58
CA LEU A 37 2.33 -25.87 -2.19
C LEU A 37 2.65 -24.41 -2.58
N GLU A 38 2.13 -23.95 -3.73
CA GLU A 38 2.34 -22.61 -4.26
C GLU A 38 1.52 -21.54 -3.51
N ASP A 39 0.27 -21.85 -3.12
CA ASP A 39 -0.61 -20.90 -2.41
C ASP A 39 -0.10 -20.55 -1.00
N ARG A 40 0.64 -21.47 -0.38
CA ARG A 40 1.26 -21.27 0.94
C ARG A 40 2.60 -20.53 0.86
N ALA A 41 3.34 -20.69 -0.25
CA ALA A 41 4.54 -19.91 -0.54
C ALA A 41 4.20 -18.46 -0.94
N LEU A 42 3.06 -18.23 -1.60
CA LEU A 42 2.54 -16.91 -1.95
C LEU A 42 2.14 -16.06 -0.72
N CYS A 43 1.86 -16.67 0.42
CA CYS A 43 1.54 -15.96 1.67
C CYS A 43 2.72 -15.16 2.24
N LEU A 44 3.94 -15.40 1.76
CA LEU A 44 5.12 -14.60 2.12
C LEU A 44 5.36 -13.44 1.15
N THR A 45 4.84 -13.50 -0.07
CA THR A 45 5.08 -12.51 -1.14
C THR A 45 3.98 -12.60 -2.21
N SER A 46 2.88 -11.89 -2.03
CA SER A 46 2.05 -11.50 -3.19
C SER A 46 1.35 -10.17 -2.93
N PRO A 47 1.58 -9.14 -3.77
CA PRO A 47 0.77 -7.93 -3.83
C PRO A 47 -0.58 -8.15 -4.52
N ASP A 48 -0.82 -9.27 -5.18
CA ASP A 48 -2.00 -9.51 -6.03
C ASP A 48 -2.93 -10.58 -5.43
N ASP A 49 -3.89 -10.14 -4.61
CA ASP A 49 -4.93 -10.97 -4.00
C ASP A 49 -6.32 -10.47 -4.44
N PRO A 50 -7.26 -11.34 -4.87
CA PRO A 50 -8.51 -10.92 -5.51
C PRO A 50 -9.42 -10.02 -4.77
N ILE A 51 -9.27 -10.12 -3.47
CA ILE A 51 -10.28 -9.77 -2.51
C ILE A 51 -10.29 -8.25 -2.34
N LEU A 52 -9.29 -7.55 -2.90
CA LEU A 52 -9.09 -6.11 -2.80
C LEU A 52 -9.83 -5.28 -3.87
N THR A 53 -10.43 -5.90 -4.91
CA THR A 53 -11.24 -5.19 -5.92
C THR A 53 -12.73 -5.57 -5.97
N SER A 54 -13.21 -6.49 -5.11
CA SER A 54 -14.63 -6.84 -5.11
C SER A 54 -15.49 -5.82 -4.35
N THR A 55 -16.07 -4.87 -5.08
CA THR A 55 -17.17 -4.00 -4.62
C THR A 55 -18.54 -4.71 -4.63
N LYS A 56 -18.60 -6.03 -4.81
CA LYS A 56 -19.86 -6.79 -4.80
C LYS A 56 -19.78 -8.03 -3.91
N LEU A 57 -20.01 -7.83 -2.63
CA LEU A 57 -20.50 -8.85 -1.71
C LEU A 57 -21.67 -8.25 -0.93
N SER A 58 -22.84 -8.25 -1.58
CA SER A 58 -24.11 -8.21 -0.84
C SER A 58 -24.27 -9.58 -0.22
N VAL A 59 -23.79 -9.73 1.02
CA VAL A 59 -24.05 -10.91 1.84
C VAL A 59 -25.38 -10.65 2.52
N LYS A 60 -26.43 -11.34 2.09
CA LYS A 60 -27.65 -11.42 2.91
C LYS A 60 -27.30 -12.10 4.23
N PRO A 61 -27.74 -11.56 5.38
CA PRO A 61 -27.47 -12.12 6.69
C PRO A 61 -27.91 -13.59 6.77
N SER A 62 -27.15 -14.40 7.50
CA SER A 62 -27.55 -15.77 7.85
C SER A 62 -28.84 -15.72 8.68
N PRO A 63 -29.72 -16.75 8.63
CA PRO A 63 -30.96 -16.77 9.43
C PRO A 63 -30.73 -16.68 10.95
N SER A 64 -29.49 -16.85 11.43
CA SER A 64 -29.08 -16.57 12.83
C SER A 64 -28.80 -15.08 13.10
N ASP A 65 -28.39 -14.33 12.08
CA ASP A 65 -28.15 -12.89 12.16
C ASP A 65 -29.48 -12.10 12.11
N GLU A 66 -30.50 -12.61 11.40
CA GLU A 66 -31.84 -11.98 11.33
C GLU A 66 -32.55 -11.95 12.69
N VAL A 67 -32.37 -12.96 13.54
CA VAL A 67 -32.94 -13.00 14.90
C VAL A 67 -32.28 -11.97 15.82
N ILE A 68 -30.95 -11.86 15.75
CA ILE A 68 -30.17 -10.90 16.54
C ILE A 68 -30.44 -9.46 16.07
N ILE A 69 -30.57 -9.25 14.76
CA ILE A 69 -30.93 -7.96 14.15
C ILE A 69 -32.39 -7.58 14.50
N ALA A 70 -33.31 -8.54 14.55
CA ALA A 70 -34.69 -8.31 14.97
C ALA A 70 -34.80 -7.95 16.44
N GLU A 71 -34.07 -8.62 17.34
CA GLU A 71 -34.02 -8.29 18.77
C GLU A 71 -33.40 -6.90 19.03
N LEU A 72 -32.33 -6.55 18.30
CA LEU A 72 -31.69 -5.24 18.39
C LEU A 72 -32.56 -4.11 17.80
N ASN A 73 -33.31 -4.38 16.72
CA ASN A 73 -34.23 -3.41 16.15
C ASN A 73 -35.48 -3.22 17.02
N ASN A 74 -35.98 -4.28 17.65
CA ASN A 74 -37.09 -4.19 18.61
C ASN A 74 -36.70 -3.40 19.87
N ALA A 75 -35.47 -3.56 20.36
CA ALA A 75 -34.93 -2.74 21.45
C ALA A 75 -34.74 -1.27 21.05
N ARG A 76 -34.45 -1.00 19.78
CA ARG A 76 -34.25 0.35 19.23
C ARG A 76 -35.56 1.10 18.98
N ILE A 77 -36.63 0.39 18.61
CA ILE A 77 -37.99 0.93 18.42
C ILE A 77 -38.64 1.29 19.77
N ALA A 78 -38.27 0.60 20.85
CA ALA A 78 -38.75 0.88 22.21
C ALA A 78 -38.20 2.19 22.82
N MET A 79 -37.26 2.89 22.16
CA MET A 79 -36.50 3.99 22.77
C MET A 79 -36.52 5.34 22.03
N ASN A 80 -37.42 5.60 21.05
CA ASN A 80 -37.58 6.99 20.61
C ASN A 80 -38.95 7.33 19.97
N PRO A 81 -39.59 8.48 20.30
CA PRO A 81 -40.82 8.93 19.70
C PRO A 81 -40.63 9.66 18.37
N GLN A 82 -41.70 9.61 17.58
CA GLN A 82 -41.99 10.16 16.24
C GLN A 82 -41.35 11.50 15.83
N SER A 83 -41.02 11.63 14.53
CA SER A 83 -41.65 12.63 13.63
C SER A 83 -41.30 12.44 12.14
N ASN A 84 -42.33 12.59 11.31
CA ASN A 84 -42.43 12.44 9.84
C ASN A 84 -41.68 13.48 8.99
N SER A 85 -41.56 13.17 7.68
CA SER A 85 -41.81 14.02 6.48
C SER A 85 -40.68 13.90 5.43
N VAL A 86 -40.79 13.10 4.36
CA VAL A 86 -41.50 13.29 3.06
C VAL A 86 -40.66 14.01 1.98
N MET A 87 -40.39 13.26 0.88
CA MET A 87 -40.36 13.59 -0.57
C MET A 87 -39.54 14.79 -1.09
N THR A 88 -39.03 14.92 -2.32
CA THR A 88 -39.01 14.25 -3.66
C THR A 88 -37.98 15.11 -4.45
N GLY A 89 -37.14 14.62 -5.35
CA GLY A 89 -37.49 14.23 -6.72
C GLY A 89 -36.89 15.19 -7.77
N GLN A 90 -36.29 14.58 -8.80
CA GLN A 90 -36.09 15.04 -10.18
C GLN A 90 -34.83 15.82 -10.63
N SER A 91 -34.11 15.07 -11.48
CA SER A 91 -33.28 15.41 -12.65
C SER A 91 -33.87 16.45 -13.61
N VAL A 92 -33.01 17.21 -14.30
CA VAL A 92 -33.10 17.49 -15.75
C VAL A 92 -31.69 17.77 -16.28
N ASP A 93 -31.30 17.02 -17.31
CA ASP A 93 -30.17 17.27 -18.23
C ASP A 93 -30.52 18.41 -19.20
N GLU A 94 -29.53 19.16 -19.70
CA GLU A 94 -29.31 19.33 -21.15
C GLU A 94 -28.16 20.29 -21.48
N GLU A 95 -27.32 19.81 -22.39
CA GLU A 95 -26.37 20.56 -23.21
C GLU A 95 -27.12 21.47 -24.20
N THR A 96 -26.53 22.59 -24.62
CA THR A 96 -26.03 22.77 -26.00
C THR A 96 -25.53 24.19 -26.30
N SER A 97 -24.52 24.20 -27.17
CA SER A 97 -23.90 25.30 -27.92
C SER A 97 -24.83 26.00 -28.91
N THR A 98 -24.51 27.26 -29.28
CA THR A 98 -24.32 27.81 -30.66
C THR A 98 -24.33 29.35 -30.60
N SER A 99 -23.25 30.03 -30.98
CA SER A 99 -22.97 30.68 -32.29
C SER A 99 -23.48 32.12 -32.43
N GLU A 100 -22.53 32.95 -32.86
CA GLU A 100 -22.50 34.33 -33.34
C GLU A 100 -23.74 34.87 -34.06
N ASP A 101 -24.03 36.17 -33.88
CA ASP A 101 -24.15 37.15 -34.99
C ASP A 101 -24.14 38.61 -34.47
N GLU A 102 -23.45 39.48 -35.23
CA GLU A 102 -23.32 40.92 -35.03
C GLU A 102 -24.54 41.68 -35.59
N GLU A 103 -24.93 42.80 -34.98
CA GLU A 103 -25.55 43.91 -35.71
C GLU A 103 -25.18 45.28 -35.12
N ASP A 104 -24.93 46.21 -36.03
CA ASP A 104 -24.30 47.53 -35.87
C ASP A 104 -25.37 48.64 -35.96
N THR A 105 -25.34 49.65 -35.09
CA THR A 105 -26.00 50.94 -35.37
C THR A 105 -25.21 52.15 -34.84
N LYS A 106 -25.08 53.12 -35.76
CA LYS A 106 -24.29 54.35 -35.77
C LYS A 106 -24.64 55.40 -34.70
N GLY A 107 -23.65 56.23 -34.33
CA GLY A 107 -23.89 57.64 -33.98
C GLY A 107 -22.78 58.43 -33.28
N ARG A 108 -22.11 59.33 -34.05
CA ARG A 108 -21.49 60.63 -33.67
C ARG A 108 -20.03 60.67 -33.11
N ASN A 109 -19.19 61.48 -33.79
CA ASN A 109 -17.82 61.95 -33.46
C ASN A 109 -17.81 63.49 -33.44
N PRO A 110 -16.75 64.23 -32.99
CA PRO A 110 -15.50 63.81 -32.32
C PRO A 110 -15.11 64.67 -31.08
N VAL A 111 -14.34 64.08 -30.17
CA VAL A 111 -13.28 64.83 -29.46
C VAL A 111 -12.00 64.05 -29.71
N GLU A 112 -11.00 64.71 -30.27
CA GLU A 112 -9.70 64.13 -30.60
C GLU A 112 -8.98 63.64 -29.34
N SER A 113 -9.16 62.35 -29.04
CA SER A 113 -8.23 61.56 -28.25
C SER A 113 -7.84 60.37 -29.12
N ILE A 114 -6.55 60.24 -29.44
CA ILE A 114 -5.97 59.10 -30.16
C ILE A 114 -6.54 57.81 -29.54
N PRO A 115 -7.25 56.96 -30.30
CA PRO A 115 -7.92 55.81 -29.70
C PRO A 115 -6.88 54.83 -29.17
N ILE A 116 -6.89 54.60 -27.86
CA ILE A 116 -6.04 53.60 -27.20
C ILE A 116 -6.46 52.24 -27.76
N LEU A 117 -5.60 51.64 -28.59
CA LEU A 117 -5.83 50.32 -29.17
C LEU A 117 -6.09 49.30 -28.06
N GLY A 118 -7.31 48.74 -28.02
CA GLY A 118 -7.73 47.76 -27.02
C GLY A 118 -8.40 48.30 -25.76
N GLY A 119 -8.77 49.58 -25.70
CA GLY A 119 -9.51 50.17 -24.58
C GLY A 119 -8.80 50.00 -23.24
N ALA A 120 -9.53 49.68 -22.17
CA ALA A 120 -8.98 49.47 -20.83
C ALA A 120 -7.96 48.32 -20.75
N HIS A 121 -8.02 47.35 -21.66
CA HIS A 121 -7.09 46.23 -21.72
C HIS A 121 -5.78 46.56 -22.44
N GLY A 122 -5.76 47.62 -23.26
CA GLY A 122 -4.61 48.03 -24.06
C GLY A 122 -3.31 48.15 -23.25
N PRO A 123 -3.28 48.91 -22.15
CA PRO A 123 -2.10 49.06 -21.30
C PRO A 123 -1.63 47.75 -20.64
N VAL A 124 -2.58 46.93 -20.16
CA VAL A 124 -2.29 45.65 -19.48
C VAL A 124 -1.68 44.65 -20.45
N VAL A 125 -2.33 44.44 -21.60
CA VAL A 125 -1.85 43.56 -22.66
C VAL A 125 -0.50 44.03 -23.18
N THR A 126 -0.34 45.35 -23.41
CA THR A 126 0.91 45.92 -23.91
C THR A 126 2.07 45.69 -22.94
N LYS A 127 1.83 45.94 -21.64
CA LYS A 127 2.83 45.70 -20.60
C LYS A 127 3.21 44.22 -20.55
N TRP A 128 2.23 43.32 -20.57
CA TRP A 128 2.45 41.89 -20.53
C TRP A 128 3.22 41.38 -21.76
N ILE A 129 2.83 41.78 -22.97
CA ILE A 129 3.50 41.36 -24.21
C ILE A 129 4.97 41.83 -24.22
N LYS A 130 5.22 43.10 -23.88
CA LYS A 130 6.60 43.67 -23.84
C LYS A 130 7.49 43.04 -22.77
N SER A 131 6.91 42.52 -21.68
CA SER A 131 7.68 41.85 -20.64
C SER A 131 7.98 40.39 -20.94
N HIS A 132 7.19 39.73 -21.79
CA HIS A 132 7.29 38.28 -22.05
C HIS A 132 7.87 37.91 -23.41
N PHE A 133 7.87 38.82 -24.39
CA PHE A 133 8.32 38.52 -25.75
C PHE A 133 9.34 39.53 -26.28
N VAL A 134 10.13 39.09 -27.26
CA VAL A 134 11.13 39.87 -27.99
C VAL A 134 11.12 39.49 -29.46
N VAL A 135 11.59 40.37 -30.35
CA VAL A 135 11.75 40.04 -31.77
C VAL A 135 12.80 38.94 -31.93
N GLN A 136 12.45 37.87 -32.65
CA GLN A 136 13.33 36.74 -32.95
C GLN A 136 13.03 36.18 -34.35
N PRO A 137 13.80 36.56 -35.38
CA PRO A 137 13.46 36.34 -36.80
C PRO A 137 13.20 34.88 -37.21
N ASN A 138 13.88 33.93 -36.56
CA ASN A 138 13.84 32.51 -36.91
C ASN A 138 12.96 31.66 -35.95
N ASN A 139 12.17 32.31 -35.11
CA ASN A 139 11.30 31.60 -34.17
C ASN A 139 9.81 31.74 -34.54
N SER A 140 9.01 30.76 -34.12
CA SER A 140 7.56 30.83 -34.24
C SER A 140 6.88 30.30 -32.98
N LEU A 141 5.85 30.99 -32.51
CA LEU A 141 5.11 30.64 -31.30
C LEU A 141 3.63 30.45 -31.63
N SER A 142 3.00 29.42 -31.05
CA SER A 142 1.57 29.12 -31.20
C SER A 142 0.74 30.31 -30.69
N ARG A 143 -0.21 30.79 -31.50
CA ARG A 143 -1.11 31.87 -31.09
C ARG A 143 -1.98 31.47 -29.89
N GLY A 144 -2.44 30.21 -29.90
CA GLY A 144 -3.27 29.66 -28.82
C GLY A 144 -2.52 29.64 -27.50
N ASP A 145 -1.27 29.18 -27.51
CA ASP A 145 -0.45 29.03 -26.30
C ASP A 145 -0.10 30.41 -25.70
N ILE A 146 0.22 31.39 -26.55
CA ILE A 146 0.46 32.77 -26.11
C ILE A 146 -0.80 33.35 -25.44
N PHE A 147 -1.96 33.18 -26.08
CA PHE A 147 -3.21 33.71 -25.54
C PHE A 147 -3.64 33.00 -24.25
N GLN A 148 -3.44 31.68 -24.17
CA GLN A 148 -3.71 30.92 -22.94
C GLN A 148 -2.81 31.37 -21.78
N ALA A 149 -1.52 31.64 -22.05
CA ALA A 149 -0.62 32.19 -21.04
C ALA A 149 -1.06 33.58 -20.56
N TYR A 150 -1.66 34.39 -21.43
CA TYR A 150 -2.26 35.67 -21.07
C TYR A 150 -3.51 35.49 -20.19
N ILE A 151 -4.40 34.54 -20.51
CA ILE A 151 -5.57 34.23 -19.67
C ILE A 151 -5.13 33.85 -18.25
N VAL A 152 -4.17 32.93 -18.12
CA VAL A 152 -3.64 32.51 -16.81
C VAL A 152 -3.03 33.68 -16.04
N HIS A 153 -2.38 34.63 -16.73
CA HIS A 153 -1.87 35.84 -16.09
C HIS A 153 -2.99 36.73 -15.57
N CYS A 154 -4.06 36.91 -16.35
CA CYS A 154 -5.22 37.69 -15.97
C CYS A 154 -5.94 37.10 -14.76
N GLU A 155 -6.18 35.78 -14.74
CA GLU A 155 -6.79 35.07 -13.62
C GLU A 155 -5.98 35.24 -12.33
N ARG A 156 -4.65 35.07 -12.40
CA ARG A 156 -3.75 35.22 -11.23
C ARG A 156 -3.74 36.63 -10.65
N ASN A 157 -4.06 37.64 -11.45
CA ASN A 157 -4.06 39.04 -11.02
C ASN A 157 -5.48 39.61 -10.87
N ASN A 158 -6.52 38.77 -10.98
CA ASN A 158 -7.93 39.17 -10.96
C ASN A 158 -8.27 40.28 -11.98
N ILE A 159 -7.73 40.16 -13.20
CA ILE A 159 -7.96 41.10 -14.30
C ILE A 159 -8.86 40.43 -15.34
N THR A 160 -9.80 41.16 -15.94
CA THR A 160 -10.58 40.66 -17.07
C THR A 160 -9.71 40.64 -18.34
N HIS A 161 -9.69 39.51 -19.04
CA HIS A 161 -8.93 39.37 -20.29
C HIS A 161 -9.73 39.87 -21.49
N CYS A 162 -9.06 40.45 -22.49
CA CYS A 162 -9.70 40.82 -23.76
C CYS A 162 -9.88 39.58 -24.66
N ASN A 163 -10.68 39.69 -25.71
CA ASN A 163 -10.84 38.62 -26.69
C ASN A 163 -9.55 38.39 -27.53
N PRO A 164 -9.40 37.20 -28.17
CA PRO A 164 -8.21 36.86 -28.96
C PRO A 164 -7.91 37.85 -30.10
N ALA A 165 -8.97 38.40 -30.73
CA ALA A 165 -8.83 39.33 -31.84
C ALA A 165 -8.19 40.66 -31.39
N THR A 166 -8.66 41.20 -30.27
CA THR A 166 -8.13 42.43 -29.65
C THR A 166 -6.70 42.22 -29.17
N PHE A 167 -6.44 41.09 -28.49
CA PHE A 167 -5.10 40.69 -28.10
C PHE A 167 -4.14 40.67 -29.31
N GLY A 168 -4.56 40.04 -30.41
CA GLY A 168 -3.77 39.95 -31.63
C GLY A 168 -3.53 41.29 -32.33
N LYS A 169 -4.48 42.24 -32.24
CA LYS A 169 -4.29 43.62 -32.75
C LYS A 169 -3.22 44.35 -31.95
N ILE A 170 -3.26 44.26 -30.61
CA ILE A 170 -2.27 44.88 -29.72
C ILE A 170 -0.88 44.23 -29.92
N LEU A 171 -0.81 42.91 -30.09
CA LEU A 171 0.45 42.22 -30.34
C LEU A 171 1.13 42.72 -31.63
N ARG A 172 0.35 42.92 -32.71
CA ARG A 172 0.86 43.44 -33.99
C ARG A 172 1.24 44.92 -33.92
N SER A 173 0.64 45.72 -33.05
CA SER A 173 1.10 47.10 -32.85
C SER A 173 2.44 47.18 -32.12
N ILE A 174 2.75 46.17 -31.29
CA ILE A 174 4.03 46.07 -30.56
C ILE A 174 5.12 45.43 -31.43
N PHE A 175 4.75 44.45 -32.25
CA PHE A 175 5.65 43.75 -33.17
C PHE A 175 5.13 43.87 -34.62
N PRO A 176 5.40 44.98 -35.32
CA PRO A 176 4.86 45.24 -36.66
C PRO A 176 5.29 44.20 -37.71
N ASP A 177 6.50 43.65 -37.57
CA ASP A 177 7.08 42.70 -38.52
C ASP A 177 6.66 41.24 -38.29
N VAL A 178 5.80 40.98 -37.29
CA VAL A 178 5.37 39.61 -36.96
C VAL A 178 4.51 39.04 -38.09
N LYS A 179 4.96 37.92 -38.67
CA LYS A 179 4.22 37.22 -39.73
C LYS A 179 3.31 36.16 -39.13
N THR A 180 2.29 35.77 -39.87
CA THR A 180 1.40 34.68 -39.48
C THR A 180 1.59 33.51 -40.42
N ARG A 181 1.81 32.32 -39.87
CA ARG A 181 1.82 31.08 -40.65
C ARG A 181 0.96 30.01 -39.97
N ARG A 182 0.44 29.10 -40.78
CA ARG A 182 -0.24 27.90 -40.29
C ARG A 182 0.74 26.73 -40.39
N ILE A 183 1.05 26.10 -39.27
CA ILE A 183 2.11 25.09 -39.14
C ILE A 183 1.51 23.80 -38.58
N GLY A 184 1.86 22.66 -39.16
CA GLY A 184 1.44 21.32 -38.73
C GLY A 184 0.92 20.46 -39.89
N THR A 185 0.76 19.16 -39.65
CA THR A 185 0.26 18.18 -40.62
C THR A 185 -1.22 18.37 -40.94
N ARG A 186 -1.69 17.81 -42.07
CA ARG A 186 -3.08 17.91 -42.52
C ARG A 186 -4.04 17.47 -41.41
N GLY A 187 -4.97 18.34 -41.02
CA GLY A 187 -5.90 18.13 -39.90
C GLY A 187 -5.44 18.68 -38.55
N ASN A 188 -4.14 18.92 -38.35
CA ASN A 188 -3.57 19.38 -37.07
C ASN A 188 -2.89 20.77 -37.14
N SER A 189 -2.94 21.45 -38.30
CA SER A 189 -2.23 22.70 -38.50
C SER A 189 -2.80 23.86 -37.66
N ARG A 190 -1.97 24.49 -36.82
CA ARG A 190 -2.31 25.62 -35.93
C ARG A 190 -1.71 26.94 -36.42
N TYR A 191 -2.26 28.07 -35.99
CA TYR A 191 -1.74 29.39 -36.33
C TYR A 191 -0.59 29.80 -35.39
N HIS A 192 0.49 30.33 -35.97
CA HIS A 192 1.68 30.79 -35.26
C HIS A 192 1.97 32.26 -35.58
N TYR A 193 2.55 32.96 -34.60
CA TYR A 193 3.27 34.21 -34.81
C TYR A 193 4.73 33.89 -35.11
N CYS A 194 5.22 34.29 -36.29
CA CYS A 194 6.60 34.11 -36.74
C CYS A 194 7.37 35.43 -36.59
N GLY A 195 8.60 35.36 -36.09
CA GLY A 195 9.45 36.54 -35.88
C GLY A 195 9.46 37.06 -34.44
N ILE A 196 8.85 36.34 -33.50
CA ILE A 196 8.88 36.64 -32.06
C ILE A 196 9.33 35.42 -31.24
N GLY A 197 10.01 35.69 -30.13
CA GLY A 197 10.51 34.71 -29.19
C GLY A 197 10.16 35.06 -27.75
N VAL A 198 10.22 34.07 -26.87
CA VAL A 198 10.04 34.31 -25.43
C VAL A 198 11.25 35.09 -24.93
N LYS A 199 11.00 36.20 -24.24
CA LYS A 199 12.04 37.03 -23.66
C LYS A 199 12.73 36.22 -22.54
N PRO A 200 14.07 36.11 -22.54
CA PRO A 200 14.78 35.44 -21.47
C PRO A 200 14.46 36.14 -20.14
N LYS A 201 14.02 35.37 -19.14
CA LYS A 201 13.77 35.91 -17.80
C LYS A 201 15.09 36.41 -17.23
N THR A 202 15.09 37.61 -16.65
CA THR A 202 16.28 38.17 -16.00
C THR A 202 16.68 37.31 -14.79
N GLU A 203 17.96 37.31 -14.42
CA GLU A 203 18.47 36.57 -13.25
C GLU A 203 17.65 36.86 -11.98
N ARG A 204 17.18 38.10 -11.81
CA ARG A 204 16.34 38.50 -10.68
C ARG A 204 14.98 37.78 -10.67
N GLN A 205 14.30 37.72 -11.82
CA GLN A 205 13.02 37.00 -11.96
C GLN A 205 13.18 35.49 -11.82
N GLN A 206 14.32 34.94 -12.25
CA GLN A 206 14.63 33.53 -12.04
C GLN A 206 14.84 33.22 -10.55
N LYS A 207 15.57 34.09 -9.83
CA LYS A 207 15.78 33.98 -8.38
C LYS A 207 14.47 34.12 -7.58
N GLU A 208 13.57 35.01 -7.97
CA GLU A 208 12.26 35.17 -7.30
C GLU A 208 11.37 33.93 -7.49
N ILE A 209 11.26 33.39 -8.71
CA ILE A 209 10.52 32.15 -8.99
C ILE A 209 11.10 30.95 -8.24
N GLN A 210 12.43 30.90 -8.14
CA GLN A 210 13.12 29.84 -7.39
C GLN A 210 12.81 29.96 -5.89
N LYS A 211 12.84 31.18 -5.34
CA LYS A 211 12.53 31.45 -3.94
C LYS A 211 11.08 31.13 -3.58
N ASP A 212 10.12 31.45 -4.46
CA ASP A 212 8.70 31.11 -4.25
C ASP A 212 8.47 29.60 -4.29
N ARG A 213 9.15 28.88 -5.20
CA ARG A 213 9.11 27.41 -5.22
C ARG A 213 9.70 26.79 -3.97
N GLU A 214 10.85 27.29 -3.51
CA GLU A 214 11.50 26.84 -2.28
C GLU A 214 10.61 27.08 -1.05
N LYS A 215 9.89 28.21 -1.01
CA LYS A 215 8.94 28.52 0.05
C LYS A 215 7.75 27.54 0.05
N GLN A 216 7.13 27.32 -1.09
CA GLN A 216 6.02 26.35 -1.23
C GLN A 216 6.45 24.93 -0.88
N LEU A 217 7.65 24.52 -1.30
CA LEU A 217 8.19 23.19 -0.96
C LEU A 217 8.41 23.04 0.56
N LYS A 218 8.92 24.08 1.22
CA LYS A 218 9.08 24.09 2.68
C LYS A 218 7.75 24.02 3.41
N GLU A 219 6.75 24.78 2.98
CA GLU A 219 5.39 24.75 3.56
C GLU A 219 4.74 23.37 3.40
N ASN A 220 4.84 22.76 2.22
CA ASN A 220 4.33 21.41 1.97
C ASN A 220 5.05 20.35 2.84
N ASN A 221 6.38 20.41 2.92
CA ASN A 221 7.16 19.49 3.74
C ASN A 221 6.81 19.62 5.24
N THR A 222 6.58 20.84 5.72
CA THR A 222 6.17 21.08 7.10
C THR A 222 4.77 20.50 7.36
N SER A 223 3.83 20.69 6.44
CA SER A 223 2.48 20.13 6.54
C SER A 223 2.45 18.59 6.55
N VAL A 224 3.29 17.95 5.72
CA VAL A 224 3.48 16.48 5.73
C VAL A 224 4.04 16.02 7.07
N GLN A 225 5.07 16.70 7.57
CA GLN A 225 5.70 16.36 8.83
C GLN A 225 4.73 16.50 9.99
N ASP A 226 4.00 17.62 10.08
CA ASP A 226 2.99 17.86 11.12
C ASP A 226 1.89 16.78 11.09
N PHE A 227 1.43 16.39 9.89
CA PHE A 227 0.45 15.32 9.76
C PHE A 227 0.97 13.99 10.31
N LEU A 228 2.20 13.59 9.98
CA LEU A 228 2.77 12.32 10.41
C LEU A 228 3.11 12.33 11.91
N ASP A 229 3.81 13.37 12.38
CA ASP A 229 4.36 13.46 13.73
C ASP A 229 3.31 13.78 14.81
N LEU A 230 2.26 14.53 14.46
CA LEU A 230 1.21 14.91 15.40
C LEU A 230 -0.04 14.06 15.18
N THR A 231 -0.66 14.17 14.00
CA THR A 231 -2.00 13.62 13.75
C THR A 231 -1.97 12.10 13.67
N TYR A 232 -1.14 11.54 12.80
CA TYR A 232 -1.09 10.11 12.55
C TYR A 232 -0.42 9.35 13.71
N ARG A 233 0.65 9.90 14.28
CA ARG A 233 1.28 9.36 15.49
C ARG A 233 0.30 9.27 16.66
N TRP A 234 -0.53 10.28 16.89
CA TRP A 234 -1.51 10.25 17.97
C TRP A 234 -2.59 9.19 17.73
N HIS A 235 -3.07 9.03 16.48
CA HIS A 235 -3.94 7.93 16.09
C HIS A 235 -3.31 6.56 16.39
N ALA A 236 -2.05 6.37 16.01
CA ALA A 236 -1.29 5.14 16.28
C ALA A 236 -1.20 4.82 17.79
N VAL A 237 -0.91 5.84 18.61
CA VAL A 237 -0.83 5.71 20.07
C VAL A 237 -2.20 5.32 20.66
N ARG A 238 -3.30 5.92 20.19
CA ARG A 238 -4.64 5.55 20.65
C ARG A 238 -5.01 4.11 20.33
N LEU A 239 -4.64 3.63 19.14
CA LEU A 239 -4.85 2.23 18.78
C LEU A 239 -4.09 1.29 19.72
N LEU A 240 -2.82 1.61 20.03
CA LEU A 240 -1.99 0.80 20.92
C LEU A 240 -2.46 0.86 22.39
N ASP A 241 -2.87 2.02 22.91
CA ASP A 241 -3.42 2.16 24.27
C ASP A 241 -4.71 1.35 24.43
N CYS A 242 -5.58 1.37 23.42
CA CYS A 242 -6.80 0.58 23.40
C CYS A 242 -6.51 -0.93 23.39
N VAL A 243 -5.52 -1.38 22.60
CA VAL A 243 -5.04 -2.77 22.61
C VAL A 243 -4.45 -3.15 23.98
N LEU A 244 -3.65 -2.26 24.59
CA LEU A 244 -3.03 -2.48 25.90
C LEU A 244 -4.08 -2.65 27.02
N ARG A 245 -5.19 -1.92 26.94
CA ARG A 245 -6.32 -2.00 27.87
C ARG A 245 -7.31 -3.13 27.54
N ALA A 246 -7.08 -3.87 26.47
CA ALA A 246 -7.99 -4.90 25.93
C ALA A 246 -9.40 -4.37 25.57
N GLU A 247 -9.52 -3.09 25.22
CA GLU A 247 -10.79 -2.42 24.90
C GLU A 247 -11.15 -2.55 23.41
N PHE A 248 -11.03 -3.75 22.84
CA PHE A 248 -11.02 -3.99 21.39
C PHE A 248 -12.18 -3.36 20.59
N TYR A 249 -13.37 -3.24 21.18
CA TYR A 249 -14.53 -2.66 20.51
C TYR A 249 -14.36 -1.16 20.21
N GLN A 250 -13.58 -0.43 21.01
CA GLN A 250 -13.32 0.99 20.79
C GLN A 250 -12.40 1.24 19.59
N ILE A 251 -11.63 0.22 19.16
CA ILE A 251 -10.70 0.34 18.02
C ILE A 251 -11.45 0.71 16.74
N ARG A 252 -12.66 0.17 16.54
CA ARG A 252 -13.52 0.53 15.42
C ARG A 252 -13.79 2.03 15.39
N ASP A 253 -14.24 2.56 16.52
CA ASP A 253 -14.63 3.98 16.61
C ASP A 253 -13.41 4.88 16.43
N ILE A 254 -12.25 4.53 17.01
CA ILE A 254 -10.98 5.25 16.80
C ILE A 254 -10.58 5.29 15.32
N ILE A 255 -10.68 4.16 14.60
CA ILE A 255 -10.36 4.09 13.17
C ILE A 255 -11.34 4.95 12.36
N VAL A 256 -12.64 4.75 12.57
CA VAL A 256 -13.68 5.41 11.78
C VAL A 256 -13.69 6.92 12.03
N GLU A 257 -13.59 7.36 13.29
CA GLU A 257 -13.54 8.77 13.68
C GLU A 257 -12.30 9.46 13.06
N PHE A 258 -11.13 8.83 13.17
CA PHE A 258 -9.89 9.37 12.62
C PHE A 258 -10.00 9.64 11.12
N TRP A 259 -10.36 8.63 10.32
CA TRP A 259 -10.40 8.77 8.87
C TRP A 259 -11.52 9.71 8.39
N ARG A 260 -12.64 9.78 9.10
CA ARG A 260 -13.72 10.74 8.80
C ARG A 260 -13.37 12.18 9.17
N SER A 261 -12.47 12.38 10.12
CA SER A 261 -12.05 13.71 10.58
C SER A 261 -10.96 14.37 9.71
N ILE A 262 -10.42 13.66 8.71
CA ILE A 262 -9.33 14.19 7.88
C ILE A 262 -9.80 15.38 7.02
N PRO A 263 -9.17 16.56 7.14
CA PRO A 263 -9.55 17.73 6.35
C PRO A 263 -9.33 17.53 4.85
N ALA A 264 -10.18 18.15 4.03
CA ALA A 264 -10.09 18.06 2.56
C ALA A 264 -8.74 18.50 1.99
N LEU A 265 -8.09 19.48 2.62
CA LEU A 265 -6.74 19.93 2.22
C LEU A 265 -5.68 18.84 2.44
N THR A 266 -5.80 18.07 3.52
CA THR A 266 -4.90 16.96 3.88
C THR A 266 -5.11 15.74 2.97
N LEU A 267 -6.31 15.54 2.42
CA LEU A 267 -6.57 14.46 1.45
C LEU A 267 -5.66 14.54 0.23
N LYS A 268 -5.25 15.75 -0.19
CA LYS A 268 -4.28 15.92 -1.30
C LYS A 268 -2.89 15.41 -0.93
N LEU A 269 -2.46 15.60 0.32
CA LEU A 269 -1.18 15.09 0.82
C LEU A 269 -1.17 13.56 0.93
N LEU A 270 -2.32 12.97 1.27
CA LEU A 270 -2.49 11.52 1.36
C LEU A 270 -2.41 10.79 0.02
N SER A 271 -2.42 11.53 -1.09
CA SER A 271 -2.18 10.96 -2.42
C SER A 271 -0.69 10.92 -2.78
N ASP A 272 0.19 11.52 -1.97
CA ASP A 272 1.64 11.51 -2.21
C ASP A 272 2.25 10.14 -1.85
N PRO A 273 2.98 9.48 -2.77
CA PRO A 273 3.57 8.17 -2.52
C PRO A 273 4.49 8.09 -1.30
N LEU A 274 5.22 9.16 -0.96
CA LEU A 274 6.11 9.20 0.21
C LEU A 274 5.33 9.21 1.52
N VAL A 275 4.20 9.92 1.56
CA VAL A 275 3.31 9.97 2.73
C VAL A 275 2.63 8.62 2.94
N VAL A 276 2.13 8.04 1.85
CA VAL A 276 1.52 6.72 1.78
C VAL A 276 2.46 5.63 2.32
N ALA A 277 3.71 5.66 1.88
CA ALA A 277 4.79 4.82 2.36
C ALA A 277 5.10 5.01 3.85
N ALA A 278 5.16 6.26 4.33
CA ALA A 278 5.40 6.56 5.73
C ALA A 278 4.27 6.01 6.63
N ILE A 279 3.02 6.11 6.17
CA ILE A 279 1.84 5.53 6.82
C ILE A 279 1.95 4.00 6.88
N GLU A 280 2.31 3.34 5.77
CA GLU A 280 2.51 1.88 5.74
C GLU A 280 3.64 1.45 6.70
N ARG A 281 4.76 2.17 6.73
CA ARG A 281 5.86 1.98 7.69
C ARG A 281 5.35 2.07 9.13
N CYS A 282 4.56 3.09 9.43
CA CYS A 282 4.00 3.26 10.77
C CYS A 282 3.03 2.13 11.12
N ASP A 283 2.17 1.70 10.20
CA ASP A 283 1.27 0.56 10.40
C ASP A 283 2.01 -0.73 10.71
N GLN A 284 3.07 -1.03 9.96
CA GLN A 284 3.92 -2.19 10.24
C GLN A 284 4.48 -2.15 11.66
N ILE A 285 4.92 -0.96 12.12
CA ILE A 285 5.40 -0.77 13.50
C ILE A 285 4.25 -0.97 14.50
N ILE A 286 3.08 -0.39 14.26
CA ILE A 286 1.90 -0.51 15.14
C ILE A 286 1.50 -1.98 15.27
N TYR A 287 1.28 -2.68 14.15
CA TYR A 287 0.87 -4.08 14.13
C TYR A 287 1.92 -5.00 14.76
N ARG A 288 3.21 -4.70 14.60
CA ARG A 288 4.27 -5.43 15.31
C ARG A 288 4.19 -5.22 16.83
N ASN A 289 3.93 -4.00 17.29
CA ASN A 289 3.74 -3.73 18.71
C ASN A 289 2.45 -4.41 19.23
N MET A 290 1.34 -4.35 18.47
CA MET A 290 0.12 -5.08 18.80
C MET A 290 0.38 -6.58 18.96
N ASN A 291 1.12 -7.20 18.02
CA ASN A 291 1.53 -8.61 18.13
C ASN A 291 2.27 -8.88 19.46
N GLY A 292 3.26 -8.06 19.80
CA GLY A 292 4.04 -8.22 21.04
C GLY A 292 3.23 -8.00 22.31
N LEU A 293 2.23 -7.10 22.29
CA LEU A 293 1.33 -6.85 23.42
C LEU A 293 0.30 -7.96 23.61
N LEU A 294 -0.27 -8.47 22.51
CA LEU A 294 -1.35 -9.45 22.55
C LEU A 294 -0.86 -10.89 22.75
N LEU A 295 0.33 -11.21 22.25
CA LEU A 295 0.92 -12.56 22.32
C LEU A 295 2.44 -12.48 22.50
N PRO A 296 2.93 -12.08 23.68
CA PRO A 296 4.37 -11.94 23.93
C PRO A 296 5.13 -13.28 23.88
N HIS A 297 4.47 -14.38 24.24
CA HIS A 297 5.05 -15.72 24.28
C HIS A 297 4.22 -16.71 23.45
N VAL A 298 4.59 -16.87 22.18
CA VAL A 298 3.82 -17.68 21.20
C VAL A 298 3.67 -19.14 21.61
N LEU A 299 4.67 -19.72 22.28
CA LEU A 299 4.67 -21.14 22.66
C LEU A 299 4.03 -21.43 24.03
N VAL A 300 3.63 -20.41 24.79
CA VAL A 300 3.01 -20.58 26.11
C VAL A 300 1.49 -20.70 25.96
N PRO A 301 0.87 -21.85 26.27
CA PRO A 301 -0.56 -22.10 26.03
C PRO A 301 -1.48 -21.00 26.54
N LEU A 302 -2.38 -20.52 25.66
CA LEU A 302 -3.41 -19.55 26.02
C LEU A 302 -4.74 -20.24 26.41
N PRO A 303 -5.52 -19.64 27.32
CA PRO A 303 -6.89 -20.08 27.57
C PRO A 303 -7.77 -19.95 26.30
N SER A 304 -8.64 -20.94 26.05
CA SER A 304 -9.49 -21.00 24.85
C SER A 304 -10.38 -19.77 24.67
N GLY A 305 -10.88 -19.19 25.77
CA GLY A 305 -11.67 -17.96 25.74
C GLY A 305 -10.88 -16.75 25.22
N LEU A 306 -9.65 -16.58 25.70
CA LEU A 306 -8.76 -15.51 25.23
C LEU A 306 -8.39 -15.71 23.76
N MET A 307 -8.07 -16.94 23.35
CA MET A 307 -7.81 -17.25 21.94
C MET A 307 -8.98 -16.87 21.02
N LEU A 308 -10.22 -17.15 21.44
CA LEU A 308 -11.41 -16.79 20.66
C LEU A 308 -11.57 -15.28 20.55
N THR A 309 -11.39 -14.55 21.65
CA THR A 309 -11.42 -13.08 21.67
C THR A 309 -10.37 -12.48 20.74
N LEU A 310 -9.13 -12.96 20.81
CA LEU A 310 -8.03 -12.51 19.96
C LEU A 310 -8.28 -12.82 18.47
N LYS A 311 -8.79 -14.01 18.16
CA LYS A 311 -9.20 -14.38 16.79
C LYS A 311 -10.30 -13.46 16.26
N ASN A 312 -11.30 -13.14 17.07
CA ASN A 312 -12.40 -12.26 16.70
C ASN A 312 -11.91 -10.82 16.49
N PHE A 313 -11.08 -10.30 17.40
CA PHE A 313 -10.45 -8.97 17.27
C PHE A 313 -9.73 -8.84 15.92
N VAL A 314 -8.82 -9.76 15.60
CA VAL A 314 -8.03 -9.68 14.36
C VAL A 314 -8.85 -9.91 13.10
N LYS A 315 -9.91 -10.74 13.16
CA LYS A 315 -10.86 -10.87 12.05
C LYS A 315 -11.62 -9.56 11.79
N ASN A 316 -12.06 -8.89 12.85
CA ASN A 316 -12.86 -7.67 12.76
C ASN A 316 -12.03 -6.43 12.41
N LEU A 317 -10.75 -6.38 12.79
CA LEU A 317 -9.86 -5.26 12.52
C LEU A 317 -9.79 -4.90 11.02
N LEU A 318 -9.77 -5.92 10.15
CA LEU A 318 -9.79 -5.72 8.70
C LEU A 318 -11.08 -5.02 8.24
N HIS A 319 -12.23 -5.44 8.77
CA HIS A 319 -13.52 -4.85 8.46
C HIS A 319 -13.61 -3.39 8.96
N TRP A 320 -13.10 -3.11 10.15
CA TRP A 320 -13.09 -1.75 10.71
C TRP A 320 -12.24 -0.78 9.88
N HIS A 321 -11.10 -1.23 9.35
CA HIS A 321 -10.33 -0.44 8.39
C HIS A 321 -11.11 -0.19 7.10
N GLN A 322 -11.75 -1.20 6.54
CA GLN A 322 -12.55 -1.06 5.31
C GLN A 322 -13.69 -0.04 5.48
N ASP A 323 -14.37 -0.05 6.63
CA ASP A 323 -15.46 0.87 6.97
C ASP A 323 -14.98 2.33 7.12
N GLY A 324 -13.86 2.55 7.81
CA GLY A 324 -13.33 3.89 8.06
C GLY A 324 -12.78 4.58 6.80
N LEU A 325 -12.29 3.80 5.85
CA LEU A 325 -11.57 4.29 4.66
C LEU A 325 -12.47 4.61 3.45
N TYR A 326 -13.79 4.72 3.62
CA TYR A 326 -14.73 4.92 2.50
C TYR A 326 -14.47 6.20 1.68
N CYS A 327 -14.11 7.32 2.34
CA CYS A 327 -13.87 8.62 1.68
C CYS A 327 -12.37 8.96 1.48
N ILE A 328 -11.48 7.99 1.67
CA ILE A 328 -10.02 8.20 1.65
C ILE A 328 -9.44 7.80 0.29
N PRO A 329 -8.37 8.45 -0.20
CA PRO A 329 -7.73 8.08 -1.47
C PRO A 329 -7.47 6.57 -1.60
N PRO A 330 -7.76 5.94 -2.75
CA PRO A 330 -7.63 4.49 -2.93
C PRO A 330 -6.24 3.94 -2.61
N ILE A 331 -5.19 4.71 -2.85
CA ILE A 331 -3.80 4.32 -2.57
C ILE A 331 -3.55 4.08 -1.07
N ILE A 332 -4.09 4.93 -0.20
CA ILE A 332 -4.03 4.73 1.27
C ILE A 332 -4.93 3.56 1.69
N LYS A 333 -6.11 3.44 1.08
CA LYS A 333 -7.01 2.33 1.39
C LYS A 333 -6.32 0.98 1.11
N TYR A 334 -5.67 0.87 -0.03
CA TYR A 334 -4.88 -0.29 -0.40
C TYR A 334 -3.76 -0.55 0.61
N ALA A 335 -2.93 0.47 0.92
CA ALA A 335 -1.85 0.40 1.90
C ALA A 335 -2.28 -0.23 3.23
N LYS A 336 -3.34 0.35 3.80
CA LYS A 336 -3.89 0.03 5.11
C LYS A 336 -4.43 -1.37 5.17
N VAL A 337 -5.22 -1.74 4.16
CA VAL A 337 -5.84 -3.07 4.08
C VAL A 337 -4.77 -4.14 3.86
N LYS A 338 -3.78 -3.90 3.00
CA LYS A 338 -2.62 -4.79 2.80
C LYS A 338 -1.83 -5.01 4.10
N ALA A 339 -1.50 -3.94 4.81
CA ALA A 339 -0.78 -4.01 6.08
C ALA A 339 -1.60 -4.76 7.16
N CYS A 340 -2.90 -4.45 7.28
CA CYS A 340 -3.80 -5.13 8.22
C CYS A 340 -3.95 -6.62 7.89
N TYR A 341 -4.00 -6.98 6.60
CA TYR A 341 -4.10 -8.37 6.18
C TYR A 341 -2.86 -9.16 6.55
N ARG A 342 -1.66 -8.61 6.30
CA ARG A 342 -0.38 -9.20 6.72
C ARG A 342 -0.30 -9.41 8.23
N PHE A 343 -0.74 -8.42 9.01
CA PHE A 343 -0.87 -8.56 10.46
C PHE A 343 -1.82 -9.71 10.84
N LYS A 344 -2.98 -9.76 10.21
CA LYS A 344 -3.99 -10.80 10.45
C LYS A 344 -3.45 -12.20 10.17
N THR A 345 -2.81 -12.42 9.02
CA THR A 345 -2.25 -13.73 8.67
C THR A 345 -1.12 -14.14 9.62
N SER A 346 -0.21 -13.22 9.95
CA SER A 346 0.86 -13.46 10.91
C SER A 346 0.34 -13.79 12.30
N PHE A 347 -0.60 -12.99 12.83
CA PHE A 347 -1.12 -13.18 14.18
C PHE A 347 -1.97 -14.45 14.31
N LEU A 348 -2.80 -14.77 13.30
CA LEU A 348 -3.56 -16.02 13.29
C LEU A 348 -2.65 -17.25 13.26
N ARG A 349 -1.51 -17.20 12.54
CA ARG A 349 -0.50 -18.27 12.60
C ARG A 349 0.10 -18.39 13.99
N GLN A 350 0.40 -17.28 14.67
CA GLN A 350 0.93 -17.34 16.03
C GLN A 350 -0.09 -17.96 17.01
N ILE A 351 -1.38 -17.65 16.87
CA ILE A 351 -2.43 -18.34 17.66
C ILE A 351 -2.50 -19.83 17.32
N GLN A 352 -2.35 -20.20 16.05
CA GLN A 352 -2.30 -21.60 15.63
C GLN A 352 -1.08 -22.32 16.22
N LEU A 353 0.10 -21.71 16.18
CA LEU A 353 1.32 -22.23 16.80
C LEU A 353 1.14 -22.44 18.30
N ASN A 354 0.53 -21.48 18.98
CA ASN A 354 0.21 -21.60 20.39
C ASN A 354 -0.62 -22.84 20.70
N HIS A 355 -1.70 -23.05 19.95
CA HIS A 355 -2.55 -24.22 20.09
C HIS A 355 -1.83 -25.53 19.76
N MET A 356 -1.11 -25.55 18.63
CA MET A 356 -0.40 -26.74 18.16
C MET A 356 0.76 -27.12 19.05
N SER A 357 1.39 -26.18 19.76
CA SER A 357 2.50 -26.46 20.66
C SER A 357 2.11 -27.46 21.75
N ILE A 358 0.87 -27.40 22.26
CA ILE A 358 0.34 -28.33 23.28
C ILE A 358 0.30 -29.75 22.71
N THR A 359 -0.27 -29.90 21.51
CA THR A 359 -0.40 -31.22 20.87
C THR A 359 0.96 -31.74 20.42
N ALA A 360 1.83 -30.88 19.88
CA ALA A 360 3.19 -31.25 19.50
C ALA A 360 3.99 -31.74 20.71
N ASN A 361 3.85 -31.07 21.87
CA ASN A 361 4.52 -31.49 23.10
C ASN A 361 4.06 -32.89 23.54
N SER A 362 2.75 -33.15 23.50
CA SER A 362 2.21 -34.48 23.83
C SER A 362 2.72 -35.60 22.92
N VAL A 363 3.00 -35.29 21.65
CA VAL A 363 3.58 -36.25 20.69
C VAL A 363 5.03 -36.54 21.01
N VAL A 364 5.84 -35.51 21.30
CA VAL A 364 7.28 -35.65 21.58
C VAL A 364 7.50 -36.33 22.93
N GLU A 365 6.72 -36.00 23.96
CA GLU A 365 6.87 -36.59 25.30
C GLU A 365 6.32 -38.02 25.42
N SER A 366 5.45 -38.44 24.50
CA SER A 366 4.90 -39.80 24.48
C SER A 366 5.99 -40.81 24.12
N ARG A 367 6.41 -41.64 25.10
CA ARG A 367 7.46 -42.66 24.91
C ARG A 367 7.12 -43.65 23.80
N ASP A 368 5.87 -44.10 23.71
CA ASP A 368 5.44 -45.08 22.71
C ASP A 368 5.46 -44.47 21.31
N THR A 369 5.00 -43.22 21.18
CA THR A 369 5.00 -42.49 19.92
C THR A 369 6.44 -42.17 19.48
N ALA A 370 7.28 -41.67 20.39
CA ALA A 370 8.68 -41.38 20.13
C ALA A 370 9.45 -42.63 19.70
N ALA A 371 9.29 -43.77 20.39
CA ALA A 371 9.96 -45.01 20.02
C ALA A 371 9.51 -45.56 18.66
N THR A 372 8.25 -45.32 18.28
CA THR A 372 7.71 -45.71 16.97
C THR A 372 8.26 -44.81 15.86
N ILE A 373 8.29 -43.49 16.09
CA ILE A 373 8.90 -42.52 15.18
C ILE A 373 10.39 -42.82 14.98
N GLN A 374 11.13 -43.06 16.06
CA GLN A 374 12.55 -43.38 16.04
C GLN A 374 12.84 -44.59 15.13
N ARG A 375 12.12 -45.70 15.33
CA ARG A 375 12.28 -46.92 14.51
C ARG A 375 11.96 -46.66 13.03
N ALA A 376 10.86 -45.96 12.76
CA ALA A 376 10.46 -45.61 11.39
C ALA A 376 11.51 -44.70 10.72
N TRP A 377 12.06 -43.73 11.46
CA TRP A 377 13.08 -42.83 10.95
C TRP A 377 14.38 -43.55 10.60
N HIS A 378 14.87 -44.47 11.45
CA HIS A 378 16.04 -45.30 11.15
C HIS A 378 15.88 -46.13 9.88
N GLN A 379 14.68 -46.68 9.66
CA GLN A 379 14.38 -47.42 8.43
C GLN A 379 14.37 -46.50 7.21
N LEU A 380 13.77 -45.31 7.34
CA LEU A 380 13.72 -44.30 6.30
C LEU A 380 15.13 -43.80 5.93
N GLN A 381 15.98 -43.51 6.91
CA GLN A 381 17.31 -42.93 6.71
C GLN A 381 18.23 -43.81 5.85
N ARG A 382 18.04 -45.13 5.89
CA ARG A 382 18.75 -46.11 5.03
C ARG A 382 18.40 -45.95 3.54
N THR A 383 17.22 -45.44 3.23
CA THR A 383 16.72 -45.30 1.86
C THR A 383 17.08 -43.97 1.21
N PHE A 384 17.44 -42.93 1.98
CA PHE A 384 17.70 -41.58 1.46
C PHE A 384 18.74 -41.54 0.32
N LYS A 385 19.82 -42.33 0.42
CA LYS A 385 20.87 -42.40 -0.61
C LYS A 385 20.38 -42.87 -1.99
N ASN A 386 19.26 -43.59 -2.04
CA ASN A 386 18.72 -44.20 -3.26
C ASN A 386 17.43 -43.52 -3.73
N THR A 387 17.13 -42.30 -3.27
CA THR A 387 15.85 -41.63 -3.52
C THR A 387 16.02 -40.32 -4.28
N PRO A 388 15.00 -39.88 -5.03
CA PRO A 388 15.03 -38.60 -5.74
C PRO A 388 14.96 -37.38 -4.80
N LEU A 389 15.02 -37.58 -3.48
CA LEU A 389 14.93 -36.53 -2.46
C LEU A 389 15.90 -35.37 -2.74
N PHE A 390 17.07 -35.67 -3.31
CA PHE A 390 18.14 -34.70 -3.55
C PHE A 390 18.25 -34.22 -5.01
N TYR A 391 17.35 -34.60 -5.91
CA TYR A 391 17.50 -34.32 -7.35
C TYR A 391 17.11 -32.90 -7.78
N HIS A 392 16.48 -32.13 -6.90
CA HIS A 392 15.90 -30.82 -7.21
C HIS A 392 16.76 -29.63 -6.76
N PHE A 393 17.92 -29.88 -6.13
CA PHE A 393 18.77 -28.81 -5.61
C PHE A 393 19.44 -28.02 -6.74
N SER A 394 19.20 -26.70 -6.76
CA SER A 394 19.84 -25.76 -7.68
C SER A 394 21.10 -25.14 -7.06
N PRO A 395 21.98 -24.47 -7.82
CA PRO A 395 23.13 -23.74 -7.26
C PRO A 395 22.75 -22.65 -6.25
N ALA A 396 21.51 -22.14 -6.33
CA ALA A 396 20.98 -21.15 -5.39
C ALA A 396 20.51 -21.77 -4.06
N SER A 397 20.25 -23.08 -4.04
CA SER A 397 19.75 -23.81 -2.87
C SER A 397 20.76 -23.90 -1.72
N ILE A 398 20.29 -24.48 -0.61
CA ILE A 398 21.08 -24.77 0.59
C ILE A 398 22.05 -25.94 0.34
N GLY A 399 21.77 -26.77 -0.68
CA GLY A 399 22.60 -27.87 -1.12
C GLY A 399 22.25 -29.21 -0.47
N ALA A 400 22.45 -30.30 -1.21
CA ALA A 400 22.07 -31.65 -0.80
C ALA A 400 22.79 -32.11 0.48
N ASP A 401 24.07 -31.76 0.65
CA ASP A 401 24.88 -32.18 1.81
C ASP A 401 24.34 -31.62 3.12
N LEU A 402 23.96 -30.33 3.11
CA LEU A 402 23.43 -29.66 4.29
C LEU A 402 22.02 -30.16 4.63
N VAL A 403 21.19 -30.45 3.63
CA VAL A 403 19.89 -31.10 3.87
C VAL A 403 20.08 -32.51 4.43
N TYR A 404 21.04 -33.28 3.91
CA TYR A 404 21.34 -34.60 4.46
C TYR A 404 21.78 -34.51 5.93
N GLN A 405 22.62 -33.52 6.28
CA GLN A 405 22.98 -33.22 7.66
C GLN A 405 21.76 -32.91 8.52
N PHE A 406 20.82 -32.07 8.07
CA PHE A 406 19.59 -31.78 8.82
C PHE A 406 18.74 -33.02 9.09
N LEU A 407 18.62 -33.92 8.11
CA LEU A 407 17.87 -35.17 8.28
C LEU A 407 18.54 -36.14 9.27
N GLN A 408 19.88 -36.13 9.33
CA GLN A 408 20.63 -36.86 10.37
C GLN A 408 20.42 -36.24 11.75
N GLU A 409 20.55 -34.92 11.87
CA GLU A 409 20.32 -34.18 13.10
C GLU A 409 18.90 -34.43 13.64
N TYR A 410 17.89 -34.46 12.77
CA TYR A 410 16.51 -34.80 13.16
C TYR A 410 16.38 -36.22 13.73
N GLY A 411 17.08 -37.20 13.16
CA GLY A 411 17.11 -38.56 13.69
C GLY A 411 17.70 -38.62 15.10
N ASN A 412 18.78 -37.88 15.33
CA ASN A 412 19.46 -37.81 16.62
C ASN A 412 18.58 -37.24 17.73
N LEU A 413 17.65 -36.33 17.40
CA LEU A 413 16.67 -35.80 18.37
C LEU A 413 15.83 -36.93 18.99
N TRP A 414 15.41 -37.89 18.17
CA TRP A 414 14.64 -39.05 18.63
C TRP A 414 15.52 -40.06 19.36
N ASP A 415 16.76 -40.26 18.92
CA ASP A 415 17.70 -41.17 19.58
C ASP A 415 18.07 -40.74 21.00
N THR A 416 18.10 -39.43 21.23
CA THR A 416 18.41 -38.84 22.54
C THR A 416 17.18 -38.48 23.37
N SER A 417 15.97 -38.77 22.86
CA SER A 417 14.70 -38.44 23.52
C SER A 417 14.58 -36.96 23.89
N CYS A 418 14.96 -36.08 22.97
CA CYS A 418 14.90 -34.63 23.14
C CYS A 418 13.49 -34.10 23.44
N SER A 419 13.44 -33.02 24.20
CA SER A 419 12.23 -32.24 24.48
C SER A 419 11.76 -31.43 23.26
N LEU A 420 10.50 -30.98 23.27
CA LEU A 420 9.99 -30.10 22.20
C LEU A 420 10.84 -28.82 22.04
N SER A 421 11.37 -28.27 23.14
CA SER A 421 12.24 -27.09 23.08
C SER A 421 13.53 -27.36 22.30
N GLU A 422 14.12 -28.53 22.44
CA GLU A 422 15.33 -28.92 21.71
C GLU A 422 15.05 -29.16 20.22
N HIS A 423 13.88 -29.71 19.91
CA HIS A 423 13.41 -29.80 18.53
C HIS A 423 13.25 -28.41 17.90
N LEU A 424 12.70 -27.44 18.63
CA LEU A 424 12.56 -26.06 18.15
C LEU A 424 13.90 -25.35 17.98
N ASN A 425 14.86 -25.59 18.88
CA ASN A 425 16.24 -25.11 18.73
C ASN A 425 16.90 -25.66 17.46
N TRP A 426 16.63 -26.93 17.12
CA TRP A 426 17.08 -27.51 15.86
C TRP A 426 16.42 -26.83 14.66
N VAL A 427 15.10 -26.61 14.68
CA VAL A 427 14.40 -25.87 13.61
C VAL A 427 14.95 -24.46 13.42
N GLU A 428 15.23 -23.73 14.51
CA GLU A 428 15.91 -22.44 14.47
C GLU A 428 17.28 -22.55 13.81
N GLY A 429 18.09 -23.55 14.21
CA GLY A 429 19.38 -23.83 13.59
C GLY A 429 19.30 -24.10 12.09
N VAL A 430 18.28 -24.82 11.63
CA VAL A 430 18.01 -25.06 10.20
C VAL A 430 17.75 -23.75 9.48
N VAL A 431 16.86 -22.89 10.00
CA VAL A 431 16.56 -21.58 9.41
C VAL A 431 17.80 -20.70 9.39
N LEU A 432 18.55 -20.62 10.50
CA LEU A 432 19.77 -19.82 10.62
C LEU A 432 20.81 -20.20 9.56
N LYS A 433 21.15 -21.49 9.46
CA LYS A 433 22.12 -22.00 8.46
C LYS A 433 21.62 -21.77 7.03
N SER A 434 20.32 -21.97 6.80
CA SER A 434 19.69 -21.79 5.48
C SER A 434 19.65 -20.32 5.03
N MET A 435 19.49 -19.40 5.97
CA MET A 435 19.40 -17.95 5.72
C MET A 435 20.77 -17.24 5.78
N GLU A 436 21.88 -17.95 5.93
CA GLU A 436 23.22 -17.35 5.99
C GLU A 436 23.53 -16.50 4.74
N LYS A 437 23.17 -17.01 3.54
CA LYS A 437 23.30 -16.27 2.27
C LYS A 437 22.46 -14.99 2.28
N VAL A 438 21.24 -15.04 2.81
CA VAL A 438 20.31 -13.90 2.92
C VAL A 438 20.87 -12.82 3.84
N THR A 439 21.45 -13.24 4.97
CA THR A 439 22.02 -12.35 6.00
C THR A 439 23.19 -11.54 5.48
N ARG A 440 23.99 -12.11 4.57
CA ARG A 440 25.13 -11.44 3.94
C ARG A 440 24.72 -10.46 2.84
N LEU A 441 23.45 -10.47 2.39
CA LEU A 441 22.96 -9.53 1.38
C LEU A 441 22.66 -8.15 1.97
N SER A 442 23.00 -7.10 1.23
CA SER A 442 22.58 -5.73 1.53
C SER A 442 21.05 -5.62 1.65
N GLN A 443 20.57 -4.78 2.58
CA GLN A 443 19.14 -4.45 2.76
C GLN A 443 18.47 -3.95 1.48
N ASN A 444 19.23 -3.40 0.52
CA ASN A 444 18.69 -2.88 -0.74
C ASN A 444 18.28 -3.97 -1.74
N LYS A 445 18.49 -5.26 -1.44
CA LYS A 445 18.16 -6.40 -2.30
C LYS A 445 16.92 -7.17 -1.82
N LEU A 446 15.86 -6.46 -1.45
CA LEU A 446 14.60 -7.04 -0.92
C LEU A 446 14.07 -8.20 -1.77
N LYS A 447 13.91 -8.00 -3.08
CA LYS A 447 13.42 -9.04 -4.01
C LYS A 447 14.26 -10.32 -3.99
N LEU A 448 15.58 -10.22 -3.85
CA LEU A 448 16.45 -11.39 -3.79
C LEU A 448 16.37 -12.09 -2.44
N ARG A 449 16.18 -11.34 -1.34
CA ARG A 449 15.93 -11.92 -0.01
C ARG A 449 14.62 -12.71 -0.01
N GLU A 450 13.56 -12.09 -0.54
CA GLU A 450 12.26 -12.71 -0.74
C GLU A 450 12.34 -14.00 -1.56
N GLU A 451 13.04 -13.98 -2.70
CA GLU A 451 13.22 -15.16 -3.56
C GLU A 451 13.95 -16.30 -2.84
N LEU A 452 15.00 -15.99 -2.06
CA LEU A 452 15.74 -17.00 -1.29
C LEU A 452 14.90 -17.59 -0.14
N ILE A 453 14.09 -16.76 0.53
CA ILE A 453 13.15 -17.22 1.56
C ILE A 453 12.09 -18.14 0.94
N ARG A 454 11.50 -17.74 -0.20
CA ARG A 454 10.52 -18.52 -0.96
C ARG A 454 11.12 -19.84 -1.41
N GLN A 455 12.34 -19.83 -1.93
CA GLN A 455 13.06 -21.02 -2.35
C GLN A 455 13.27 -21.99 -1.18
N PHE A 456 13.68 -21.50 0.00
CA PHE A 456 13.81 -22.34 1.20
C PHE A 456 12.47 -22.97 1.61
N VAL A 457 11.39 -22.19 1.67
CA VAL A 457 10.06 -22.71 2.03
C VAL A 457 9.60 -23.76 1.03
N LEU A 458 9.86 -23.56 -0.27
CA LEU A 458 9.55 -24.53 -1.31
C LEU A 458 10.34 -25.83 -1.12
N GLU A 459 11.65 -25.73 -0.88
CA GLU A 459 12.54 -26.87 -0.63
C GLU A 459 12.11 -27.66 0.61
N TRP A 460 11.87 -26.99 1.74
CA TRP A 460 11.35 -27.63 2.96
C TRP A 460 10.06 -28.40 2.65
N THR A 461 9.12 -27.76 1.95
CA THR A 461 7.84 -28.37 1.64
C THR A 461 7.98 -29.58 0.72
N TYR A 462 8.84 -29.48 -0.29
CA TYR A 462 9.16 -30.59 -1.18
C TYR A 462 9.77 -31.76 -0.40
N ILE A 463 10.83 -31.51 0.38
CA ILE A 463 11.56 -32.53 1.16
C ILE A 463 10.60 -33.24 2.10
N SER A 464 9.85 -32.47 2.89
CA SER A 464 8.83 -32.99 3.80
C SER A 464 7.79 -33.86 3.06
N THR A 465 7.28 -33.39 1.91
CA THR A 465 6.33 -34.14 1.10
C THR A 465 6.91 -35.47 0.60
N GLN A 466 8.17 -35.50 0.17
CA GLN A 466 8.83 -36.74 -0.25
C GLN A 466 9.02 -37.70 0.92
N ILE A 467 9.41 -37.19 2.09
CA ILE A 467 9.52 -37.97 3.33
C ILE A 467 8.18 -38.59 3.71
N PHE A 468 7.08 -37.85 3.64
CA PHE A 468 5.73 -38.39 3.91
C PHE A 468 5.31 -39.47 2.92
N LYS A 469 5.63 -39.31 1.62
CA LYS A 469 5.39 -40.37 0.63
C LYS A 469 6.13 -41.65 1.00
N MET A 470 7.38 -41.54 1.46
CA MET A 470 8.18 -42.70 1.87
C MET A 470 7.66 -43.33 3.17
N ILE A 471 7.31 -42.51 4.18
CA ILE A 471 6.72 -42.99 5.45
C ILE A 471 5.43 -43.77 5.23
N THR A 472 4.62 -43.35 4.25
CA THR A 472 3.35 -44.04 3.90
C THR A 472 3.56 -45.52 3.57
N PHE A 473 4.71 -45.88 2.99
CA PHE A 473 5.05 -47.27 2.68
C PHE A 473 5.79 -48.01 3.80
N ILE A 474 6.32 -47.29 4.80
CA ILE A 474 7.17 -47.83 5.86
C ILE A 474 6.36 -48.08 7.14
N CYS A 475 5.66 -47.07 7.66
CA CYS A 475 4.99 -47.16 8.96
C CYS A 475 3.81 -46.18 9.06
N LEU A 476 2.60 -46.64 8.74
CA LEU A 476 1.38 -45.83 8.79
C LEU A 476 1.07 -45.28 10.20
N GLU A 477 1.46 -46.00 11.26
CA GLU A 477 1.22 -45.58 12.65
C GLU A 477 1.92 -44.25 13.00
N THR A 478 3.05 -43.96 12.33
CA THR A 478 3.79 -42.69 12.54
C THR A 478 3.27 -41.53 11.71
N LEU A 479 2.38 -41.78 10.75
CA LEU A 479 1.94 -40.78 9.78
C LEU A 479 1.24 -39.60 10.46
N GLY A 480 0.29 -39.88 11.36
CA GLY A 480 -0.44 -38.84 12.08
C GLY A 480 0.47 -37.95 12.95
N PRO A 481 1.24 -38.54 13.89
CA PRO A 481 2.19 -37.79 14.73
C PRO A 481 3.21 -36.97 13.94
N LEU A 482 3.84 -37.55 12.91
CA LEU A 482 4.82 -36.84 12.09
C LEU A 482 4.18 -35.73 11.26
N HIS A 483 2.96 -35.94 10.74
CA HIS A 483 2.24 -34.91 10.02
C HIS A 483 1.93 -33.70 10.89
N LEU A 484 1.52 -33.93 12.14
CA LEU A 484 1.29 -32.86 13.10
C LEU A 484 2.58 -32.08 13.40
N LEU A 485 3.70 -32.78 13.58
CA LEU A 485 5.00 -32.15 13.80
C LEU A 485 5.49 -31.37 12.57
N ASP A 486 5.31 -31.88 11.34
CA ASP A 486 5.64 -31.10 10.13
C ASP A 486 4.81 -29.82 10.04
N MET A 487 3.50 -29.91 10.27
CA MET A 487 2.65 -28.72 10.27
C MET A 487 3.12 -27.70 11.33
N PHE A 488 3.48 -28.18 12.52
CA PHE A 488 3.97 -27.33 13.61
C PHE A 488 5.32 -26.68 13.27
N TYR A 489 6.31 -27.46 12.83
CA TYR A 489 7.63 -26.94 12.45
C TYR A 489 7.52 -25.96 11.29
N ARG A 490 6.68 -26.26 10.29
CA ARG A 490 6.40 -25.37 9.16
C ARG A 490 5.88 -24.01 9.61
N ASP A 491 4.84 -24.00 10.45
CA ASP A 491 4.30 -22.75 10.98
C ASP A 491 5.35 -22.00 11.82
N TYR A 492 6.21 -22.74 12.55
CA TYR A 492 7.25 -22.15 13.39
C TYR A 492 8.37 -21.52 12.54
N MET A 493 8.81 -22.19 11.48
CA MET A 493 9.76 -21.61 10.53
C MET A 493 9.19 -20.38 9.84
N LEU A 494 7.93 -20.41 9.39
CA LEU A 494 7.29 -19.22 8.81
C LEU A 494 7.26 -18.07 9.82
N PHE A 495 6.98 -18.36 11.09
CA PHE A 495 7.06 -17.36 12.17
C PHE A 495 8.47 -16.78 12.37
N LEU A 496 9.52 -17.61 12.29
CA LEU A 496 10.91 -17.14 12.34
C LEU A 496 11.27 -16.28 11.13
N LEU A 497 10.91 -16.72 9.93
CA LEU A 497 11.20 -16.03 8.67
C LEU A 497 10.52 -14.65 8.58
N GLU A 498 9.28 -14.52 9.07
CA GLU A 498 8.60 -13.22 9.15
C GLU A 498 9.30 -12.21 10.06
N ARG A 499 10.01 -12.69 11.08
CA ARG A 499 10.82 -11.85 11.97
C ARG A 499 12.21 -11.58 11.39
N TRP A 500 12.67 -12.45 10.50
CA TRP A 500 13.95 -12.34 9.82
C TRP A 500 14.01 -11.15 8.86
N ASP A 501 12.90 -10.85 8.19
CA ASP A 501 12.79 -9.75 7.22
C ASP A 501 12.86 -8.35 7.86
N VAL A 502 12.97 -8.28 9.20
CA VAL A 502 12.82 -7.06 10.00
C VAL A 502 14.17 -6.54 10.56
N GLN A 503 15.30 -7.22 10.29
CA GLN A 503 16.66 -6.75 10.62
C GLN A 503 17.41 -6.23 9.39
#